data_AF-A0A6G3MG83-F1
#
_entry.id   AF-A0A6G3MG83-F1
#
_cell.length_a   1.000
_cell.length_b   1.000
_cell.length_c   1.000
_cell.angle_alpha   90.00
_cell.angle_beta   90.00
_cell.angle_gamma   90.00
#
_symmetry.space_group_name_H-M   'P 1'
#
loop_
_entity.id
_entity.type
_entity.pdbx_description
1 polymer ?
#
loop_
_entity_poly.entity_id
_entity_poly.type
_entity_poly.pdbx_seq_one_letter_code
_entity_poly.pdbx_strand_id
1 'polypeptide(L)'
;MINSSGVSLGLKNFVKYKIPDMRTLRDISDFILDDATLEDDILGMTDITQDIKSGNVPAGSASIRLFEIGPRISLKVAKIYEGVGDKEVIYHSNIQKTDSEKEELRSRHKNRLLLKENRKKEQEENVQRKKTKKITKNKLRKSNQHSLTDNKKILKDKKNHSKPKIKR
;
A
#
# COMPACT_ATOMS: atom_id res chain seq x y z
N MET A 1 -33.80 -10.49 32.12
CA MET A 1 -32.60 -10.11 31.36
C MET A 1 -31.62 -11.26 31.40
N ILE A 2 -31.37 -11.89 30.25
CA ILE A 2 -30.42 -13.00 30.10
C ILE A 2 -29.10 -12.38 29.60
N ASN A 3 -27.98 -12.71 30.23
CA ASN A 3 -26.67 -12.21 29.82
C ASN A 3 -26.12 -13.01 28.61
N SER A 4 -25.00 -12.57 28.03
CA SER A 4 -24.39 -13.23 26.86
C SER A 4 -23.97 -14.69 27.08
N SER A 5 -23.85 -15.13 28.33
CA SER A 5 -23.58 -16.52 28.71
C SER A 5 -24.85 -17.38 28.79
N GLY A 6 -26.02 -16.82 28.45
CA GLY A 6 -27.30 -17.55 28.44
C GLY A 6 -27.94 -17.75 29.82
N VAL A 7 -27.41 -17.13 30.87
CA VAL A 7 -27.95 -17.25 32.24
C VAL A 7 -28.58 -15.94 32.70
N SER A 8 -29.56 -16.03 33.60
CA SER A 8 -30.10 -14.83 34.25
C SER A 8 -29.04 -14.20 35.15
N LEU A 9 -29.11 -12.87 35.31
CA LEU A 9 -28.11 -12.08 36.05
C LEU A 9 -27.85 -12.63 37.46
N GLY A 10 -28.91 -12.99 38.19
CA GLY A 10 -28.79 -13.57 39.54
C GLY A 10 -28.25 -15.01 39.59
N LEU A 11 -28.32 -15.79 38.50
CA LEU A 11 -27.73 -17.14 38.46
C LEU A 11 -26.26 -17.15 38.01
N LYS A 12 -25.71 -16.03 37.54
CA LYS A 12 -24.31 -15.92 37.09
C LYS A 12 -23.33 -16.29 38.22
N ASN A 13 -23.66 -15.94 39.46
CA ASN A 13 -22.80 -16.18 40.62
C ASN A 13 -22.72 -17.66 40.98
N PHE A 14 -23.77 -18.43 40.72
CA PHE A 14 -23.80 -19.87 40.94
C PHE A 14 -22.89 -20.62 39.93
N VAL A 15 -22.84 -20.17 38.68
CA VAL A 15 -22.03 -20.78 37.61
C VAL A 15 -20.52 -20.56 37.82
N LYS A 16 -20.11 -19.50 38.52
CA LYS A 16 -18.69 -19.17 38.77
C LYS A 16 -18.02 -20.07 39.83
N TYR A 17 -18.73 -21.02 40.44
CA TYR A 17 -18.25 -21.99 41.45
C TYR A 17 -17.52 -21.40 42.68
N LYS A 18 -17.54 -20.08 42.89
CA LYS A 18 -16.93 -19.43 44.05
C LYS A 18 -17.99 -19.20 45.11
N ILE A 19 -17.99 -20.04 46.15
CA ILE A 19 -18.91 -19.92 47.29
C ILE A 19 -18.46 -18.74 48.16
N PRO A 20 -19.34 -17.77 48.46
CA PRO A 20 -19.03 -16.62 49.32
C PRO A 20 -19.00 -17.01 50.80
N ASP A 21 -18.62 -16.06 51.66
CA ASP A 21 -18.78 -16.22 53.10
C ASP A 21 -20.27 -16.28 53.46
N MET A 22 -20.73 -17.42 53.96
CA MET A 22 -22.15 -17.69 54.22
C MET A 22 -22.65 -17.03 55.52
N ARG A 23 -21.76 -16.45 56.34
CA ARG A 23 -22.14 -15.80 57.59
C ARG A 23 -22.79 -14.43 57.37
N THR A 24 -22.49 -13.78 56.25
CA THR A 24 -23.02 -12.45 55.92
C THR A 24 -24.39 -12.51 55.25
N LEU A 25 -24.79 -13.68 54.74
CA LEU A 25 -26.02 -13.88 53.99
C LEU A 25 -27.10 -14.47 54.91
N ARG A 26 -28.32 -13.93 54.85
CA ARG A 26 -29.45 -14.44 55.62
C ARG A 26 -30.26 -15.47 54.83
N ASP A 27 -30.25 -15.36 53.50
CA ASP A 27 -30.95 -16.26 52.60
C ASP A 27 -30.15 -16.49 51.29
N ILE A 28 -30.48 -17.55 50.55
CA ILE A 28 -29.96 -17.84 49.21
C ILE A 28 -30.34 -16.70 48.25
N SER A 29 -31.49 -16.07 48.46
CA SER A 29 -31.92 -14.88 47.71
C SER A 29 -30.90 -13.74 47.81
N ASP A 30 -30.30 -13.53 48.98
CA ASP A 30 -29.26 -12.51 49.18
C ASP A 30 -28.04 -12.79 48.31
N PHE A 31 -27.69 -14.07 48.11
CA PHE A 31 -26.59 -14.46 47.22
C PHE A 31 -26.89 -14.23 45.73
N ILE A 32 -28.14 -14.45 45.34
CA ILE A 32 -28.63 -14.33 43.97
C ILE A 32 -28.82 -12.84 43.59
N LEU A 33 -29.16 -12.00 44.57
CA LEU A 33 -29.46 -10.57 44.41
C LEU A 33 -28.30 -9.65 44.82
N ASP A 34 -27.12 -10.19 45.17
CA ASP A 34 -25.98 -9.37 45.61
C ASP A 34 -25.39 -8.55 44.44
N ASP A 35 -25.81 -7.28 44.39
CA ASP A 35 -25.49 -6.31 43.34
C ASP A 35 -23.98 -5.96 43.27
N ALA A 36 -23.22 -6.22 44.33
CA ALA A 36 -21.79 -5.89 44.39
C ALA A 36 -20.93 -6.60 43.30
N THR A 37 -21.44 -7.70 42.76
CA THR A 37 -20.80 -8.46 41.66
C THR A 37 -21.25 -8.04 40.26
N LEU A 38 -22.23 -7.13 40.18
CA LEU A 38 -22.81 -6.61 38.93
C LEU A 38 -22.04 -5.40 38.38
N GLU A 39 -21.24 -4.73 39.22
CA GLU A 39 -20.37 -3.60 38.86
C GLU A 39 -19.50 -3.90 37.62
N ASP A 40 -18.96 -5.11 37.53
CA ASP A 40 -18.12 -5.56 36.39
C ASP A 40 -18.88 -5.59 35.04
N ASP A 41 -20.21 -5.78 35.06
CA ASP A 41 -21.05 -5.77 33.85
C ASP A 41 -21.61 -4.36 33.55
N ILE A 42 -21.74 -3.50 34.57
CA ILE A 42 -22.28 -2.13 34.46
C ILE A 42 -21.24 -1.17 33.87
N LEU A 43 -19.94 -1.36 34.12
CA LEU A 43 -18.86 -0.45 33.71
C LEU A 43 -18.72 -0.25 32.18
N GLY A 44 -19.43 -1.04 31.37
CA GLY A 44 -19.46 -0.94 29.90
C GLY A 44 -20.84 -0.67 29.30
N MET A 45 -21.85 -0.42 30.13
CA MET A 45 -23.23 -0.20 29.70
C MET A 45 -23.39 1.27 29.25
N THR A 46 -23.48 1.50 27.94
CA THR A 46 -23.81 2.83 27.39
C THR A 46 -25.20 2.80 26.78
N ASP A 47 -26.02 3.80 27.10
CA ASP A 47 -27.32 3.99 26.48
C ASP A 47 -27.12 4.44 25.03
N ILE A 48 -27.42 3.56 24.07
CA ILE A 48 -27.39 3.91 22.65
C ILE A 48 -28.65 4.74 22.37
N THR A 49 -28.50 6.06 22.34
CA THR A 49 -29.51 7.00 21.83
C THR A 49 -29.38 7.20 20.32
N GLN A 50 -29.25 6.12 19.55
CA GLN A 50 -29.26 6.17 18.09
C GLN A 50 -30.49 5.45 17.55
N ASP A 51 -31.40 6.22 16.97
CA ASP A 51 -32.47 5.72 16.10
C ASP A 51 -31.85 5.13 14.83
N ILE A 52 -31.47 3.86 14.90
CA ILE A 52 -31.04 3.09 13.73
C ILE A 52 -32.30 2.81 12.90
N LYS A 53 -32.49 3.56 11.79
CA LYS A 53 -33.67 3.48 10.91
C LYS A 53 -33.84 2.18 10.12
N SER A 54 -33.19 1.08 10.51
CA SER A 54 -33.37 -0.20 9.82
C SER A 54 -33.10 -1.37 10.77
N GLY A 55 -34.19 -1.92 11.32
CA GLY A 55 -34.17 -3.10 12.17
C GLY A 55 -34.86 -2.84 13.51
N ASN A 56 -35.80 -3.71 13.89
CA ASN A 56 -36.59 -3.62 15.11
C ASN A 56 -35.74 -3.96 16.35
N VAL A 57 -34.70 -3.18 16.64
CA VAL A 57 -33.94 -3.28 17.89
C VAL A 57 -34.55 -2.25 18.85
N PRO A 58 -35.22 -2.68 19.93
CA PRO A 58 -35.78 -1.75 20.90
C PRO A 58 -34.66 -0.91 21.51
N ALA A 59 -34.96 0.36 21.81
CA ALA A 59 -34.07 1.24 22.59
C ALA A 59 -33.65 0.50 23.87
N GLY A 60 -32.37 0.18 23.95
CA GLY A 60 -31.82 -0.70 24.97
C GLY A 60 -30.32 -0.46 25.09
N SER A 61 -29.85 -0.49 26.33
CA SER A 61 -28.47 -0.33 26.70
C SER A 61 -27.60 -1.43 26.08
N ALA A 62 -26.54 -1.08 25.35
CA ALA A 62 -25.60 -2.05 24.81
C ALA A 62 -24.30 -2.02 25.62
N SER A 63 -23.70 -3.19 25.81
CA SER A 63 -22.39 -3.33 26.44
C SER A 63 -21.38 -3.89 25.44
N ILE A 64 -20.29 -3.15 25.21
CA ILE A 64 -19.20 -3.54 24.32
C ILE A 64 -18.03 -4.03 25.19
N ARG A 65 -17.65 -5.30 25.01
CA ARG A 65 -16.44 -5.86 25.63
C ARG A 65 -15.31 -5.95 24.62
N LEU A 66 -14.19 -5.32 24.95
CA LEU A 66 -12.97 -5.37 24.16
C LEU A 66 -12.08 -6.49 24.70
N PHE A 67 -11.57 -7.32 23.79
CA PHE A 67 -10.54 -8.31 24.09
C PHE A 67 -9.29 -7.93 23.32
N GLU A 68 -8.14 -7.92 24.00
CA GLU A 68 -6.89 -7.62 23.33
C GLU A 68 -6.44 -8.80 22.46
N ILE A 69 -6.35 -8.55 21.16
CA ILE A 69 -5.80 -9.49 20.20
C ILE A 69 -4.44 -8.94 19.76
N GLY A 70 -3.38 -9.39 20.42
CA GLY A 70 -2.00 -9.16 19.99
C GLY A 70 -1.11 -8.39 20.96
N PRO A 71 0.15 -8.17 20.56
CA PRO A 71 1.15 -7.52 21.41
C PRO A 71 0.87 -6.02 21.55
N ARG A 72 1.08 -5.51 22.77
CA ARG A 72 1.07 -4.07 23.05
C ARG A 72 2.38 -3.44 22.59
N ILE A 73 2.31 -2.40 21.77
CA ILE A 73 3.48 -1.72 21.20
C ILE A 73 3.45 -0.25 21.58
N SER A 74 4.60 0.27 22.02
CA SER A 74 4.83 1.70 22.20
C SER A 74 5.89 2.16 21.20
N LEU A 75 5.54 3.12 20.34
CA LEU A 75 6.42 3.61 19.28
C LEU A 75 6.97 5.01 19.63
N LYS A 76 8.20 5.28 19.18
CA LYS A 76 8.82 6.61 19.24
C LYS A 76 9.32 7.00 17.84
N VAL A 77 9.21 8.28 17.52
CA VAL A 77 9.67 8.80 16.21
C VAL A 77 11.19 8.92 16.20
N ALA A 78 11.85 8.19 15.30
CA ALA A 78 13.30 8.25 15.12
C ALA A 78 13.70 9.29 14.07
N LYS A 79 13.11 9.20 12.87
CA LYS A 79 13.41 10.05 11.71
C LYS A 79 12.16 10.25 10.85
N ILE A 80 12.00 11.44 10.29
CA ILE A 80 10.96 11.75 9.30
C ILE A 80 11.65 12.06 7.98
N TYR A 81 11.26 11.36 6.92
CA TYR A 81 11.73 11.57 5.56
C TYR A 81 10.62 12.23 4.74
N GLU A 82 11.01 13.04 3.76
CA GLU A 82 10.07 13.56 2.77
C GLU A 82 9.68 12.44 1.79
N GLY A 83 8.42 11.99 1.80
CA GLY A 83 7.91 11.00 0.84
C GLY A 83 8.48 9.58 1.04
N VAL A 84 8.50 8.80 -0.03
CA VAL A 84 8.93 7.38 -0.02
C VAL A 84 10.35 7.23 -0.54
N GLY A 85 11.21 6.52 0.21
CA GLY A 85 12.61 6.21 -0.12
C GLY A 85 13.64 7.14 0.56
N ASP A 86 14.92 6.99 0.19
CA ASP A 86 16.07 7.75 0.74
C ASP A 86 16.11 9.22 0.27
N LYS A 87 15.07 9.95 0.63
CA LYS A 87 14.88 11.37 0.33
C LYS A 87 15.41 12.24 1.47
N GLU A 88 15.03 13.50 1.45
CA GLU A 88 15.45 14.47 2.45
C GLU A 88 14.92 14.11 3.85
N VAL A 89 15.76 14.28 4.87
CA VAL A 89 15.38 14.10 6.28
C VAL A 89 14.85 15.43 6.81
N ILE A 90 13.59 15.44 7.24
CA ILE A 90 12.91 16.60 7.82
C ILE A 90 13.20 16.70 9.32
N TYR A 91 13.16 15.56 10.02
CA TYR A 91 13.34 15.50 11.47
C TYR A 91 14.15 14.28 11.87
N HIS A 92 14.94 14.42 12.93
CA HIS A 92 15.64 13.34 13.60
C HIS A 92 15.68 13.60 15.11
N SER A 93 15.36 12.59 15.92
CA SER A 93 15.29 12.74 17.38
C SER A 93 16.67 12.93 18.06
N ASN A 94 17.68 12.14 17.70
CA ASN A 94 19.00 12.22 18.33
C ASN A 94 19.99 13.19 17.68
N ILE A 95 19.85 13.46 16.37
CA ILE A 95 20.83 14.24 15.60
C ILE A 95 20.16 15.52 15.11
N GLN A 96 20.54 16.63 15.69
CA GLN A 96 20.11 17.95 15.22
C GLN A 96 21.20 18.53 14.33
N LYS A 97 20.82 18.87 13.10
CA LYS A 97 21.68 19.61 12.17
C LYS A 97 21.35 21.08 12.26
N THR A 98 22.34 21.92 12.06
CA THR A 98 22.13 23.36 11.89
C THR A 98 21.37 23.63 10.60
N ASP A 99 20.71 24.79 10.49
CA ASP A 99 19.94 25.10 9.29
C ASP A 99 20.82 25.25 8.04
N SER A 100 22.05 25.72 8.22
CA SER A 100 23.06 25.75 7.15
C SER A 100 23.40 24.35 6.63
N GLU A 101 23.65 23.38 7.51
CA GLU A 101 23.91 21.99 7.11
C GLU A 101 22.71 21.35 6.42
N LYS A 102 21.48 21.68 6.84
CA LYS A 102 20.25 21.22 6.17
C LYS A 102 20.16 21.78 4.76
N GLU A 103 20.46 23.05 4.55
CA GLU A 103 20.47 23.69 3.23
C GLU A 103 21.56 23.13 2.31
N GLU A 104 22.74 22.84 2.84
CA GLU A 104 23.80 22.19 2.07
C GLU A 104 23.38 20.79 1.60
N LEU A 105 22.74 20.02 2.48
CA LEU A 105 22.21 18.70 2.15
C LEU A 105 21.10 18.77 1.10
N ARG A 106 20.18 19.74 1.23
CA ARG A 106 19.14 20.05 0.23
C ARG A 106 19.76 20.34 -1.12
N SER A 107 20.75 21.22 -1.16
CA SER A 107 21.44 21.63 -2.37
C SER A 107 22.18 20.47 -3.02
N ARG A 108 22.90 19.66 -2.24
CA ARG A 108 23.56 18.44 -2.70
C ARG A 108 22.56 17.44 -3.29
N HIS A 109 21.41 17.26 -2.63
CA HIS A 109 20.36 16.37 -3.11
C HIS A 109 19.77 16.85 -4.44
N LYS A 110 19.44 18.15 -4.53
CA LYS A 110 18.92 18.79 -5.75
C LYS A 110 19.90 18.67 -6.92
N ASN A 111 21.19 18.93 -6.68
CA ASN A 111 22.23 18.79 -7.69
C ASN A 111 22.36 17.34 -8.19
N ARG A 112 22.27 16.36 -7.28
CA ARG A 112 22.29 14.94 -7.63
C ARG A 112 21.10 14.55 -8.50
N LEU A 113 19.90 15.04 -8.18
CA LEU A 113 18.70 14.80 -8.99
C LEU A 113 18.83 15.42 -10.39
N LEU A 114 19.24 16.68 -10.47
CA LEU A 114 19.44 17.38 -11.73
C LEU A 114 20.44 16.66 -12.63
N LEU A 115 21.57 16.22 -12.06
CA LEU A 115 22.59 15.46 -12.80
C LEU A 115 22.04 14.11 -13.31
N LYS A 116 21.23 13.42 -12.49
CA LYS A 116 20.60 12.16 -12.88
C LYS A 116 19.61 12.36 -14.03
N GLU A 117 18.81 13.42 -14.01
CA GLU A 117 17.89 13.75 -15.09
C GLU A 117 18.64 14.12 -16.38
N ASN A 118 19.70 14.92 -16.28
CA ASN A 118 20.52 15.28 -17.44
C ASN A 118 21.14 14.04 -18.09
N ARG A 119 21.71 13.13 -17.29
CA ARG A 119 22.24 11.84 -17.79
C ARG A 119 21.17 11.00 -18.48
N LYS A 120 19.95 10.97 -17.93
CA LYS A 120 18.82 10.24 -18.52
C LYS A 120 18.42 10.84 -19.87
N LYS A 121 18.30 12.17 -19.95
CA LYS A 121 18.00 12.89 -21.20
C LYS A 121 19.06 12.63 -22.27
N GLU A 122 20.34 12.76 -21.91
CA GLU A 122 21.45 12.50 -22.83
C GLU A 122 21.45 11.04 -23.33
N GLN A 123 21.18 10.09 -22.43
CA GLN A 123 21.08 8.67 -22.80
C GLN A 123 19.92 8.42 -23.75
N GLU A 124 18.75 9.01 -23.50
CA GLU A 124 17.59 8.92 -24.37
C GLU A 124 17.87 9.50 -25.76
N GLU A 125 18.46 10.70 -25.84
CA GLU A 125 18.86 11.32 -27.11
C GLU A 125 19.85 10.47 -27.89
N ASN A 126 20.85 9.90 -27.21
CA ASN A 126 21.83 9.01 -27.82
C ASN A 126 21.19 7.72 -28.36
N VAL A 127 20.24 7.15 -27.61
CA VAL A 127 19.47 5.99 -28.05
C VAL A 127 18.63 6.34 -29.28
N GLN A 128 17.93 7.49 -29.28
CA GLN A 128 17.13 7.93 -30.43
C GLN A 128 18.02 8.19 -31.66
N ARG A 129 19.15 8.88 -31.50
CA ARG A 129 20.13 9.13 -32.56
C ARG A 129 20.69 7.83 -33.14
N LYS A 130 20.97 6.83 -32.30
CA LYS A 130 21.41 5.49 -32.75
C LYS A 130 20.28 4.76 -33.50
N LYS A 131 19.03 4.86 -33.05
CA LYS A 131 17.86 4.27 -33.72
C LYS A 131 17.64 4.92 -35.10
N THR A 132 17.63 6.24 -35.19
CA THR A 132 17.42 6.96 -36.47
C THR A 132 18.54 6.65 -37.46
N LYS A 133 19.81 6.69 -37.05
CA LYS A 133 20.95 6.31 -37.91
C LYS A 133 20.87 4.86 -38.41
N LYS A 134 20.41 3.91 -37.59
CA LYS A 134 20.18 2.52 -38.02
C LYS A 134 19.08 2.45 -39.06
N ILE A 135 17.96 3.16 -38.86
CA ILE A 135 16.83 3.19 -39.80
C ILE A 135 17.25 3.81 -41.13
N THR A 136 17.93 4.97 -41.12
CA THR A 136 18.38 5.64 -42.34
C THR A 136 19.39 4.79 -43.11
N LYS A 137 20.38 4.19 -42.42
CA LYS A 137 21.33 3.27 -43.05
C LYS A 137 20.64 2.06 -43.66
N ASN A 138 19.67 1.47 -42.98
CA ASN A 138 18.90 0.34 -43.50
C ASN A 138 18.04 0.73 -44.72
N LYS A 139 17.41 1.91 -44.69
CA LYS A 139 16.69 2.46 -45.86
C LYS A 139 17.64 2.66 -47.04
N LEU A 140 18.82 3.26 -46.81
CA LEU A 140 19.84 3.46 -47.85
C LEU A 140 20.35 2.13 -48.43
N ARG A 141 20.55 1.10 -47.59
CA ARG A 141 20.94 -0.24 -48.06
C ARG A 141 19.85 -0.87 -48.92
N LYS A 142 18.57 -0.73 -48.53
CA LYS A 142 17.43 -1.24 -49.32
C LYS A 142 17.30 -0.50 -50.66
N SER A 143 17.42 0.83 -50.68
CA SER A 143 17.36 1.61 -51.92
C SER A 143 18.50 1.27 -52.88
N ASN A 144 19.72 1.12 -52.36
CA ASN A 144 20.88 0.72 -53.17
C ASN A 144 20.77 -0.71 -53.71
N GLN A 145 20.19 -1.64 -52.94
CA GLN A 145 19.91 -2.99 -53.44
C GLN A 145 18.87 -2.98 -54.56
N HIS A 146 17.81 -2.17 -54.42
CA HIS A 146 16.76 -2.05 -55.44
C HIS A 146 17.30 -1.50 -56.77
N SER A 147 18.08 -0.42 -56.72
CA SER A 147 18.69 0.17 -57.93
C SER A 147 19.69 -0.76 -58.62
N LEU A 148 20.45 -1.57 -57.86
CA LEU A 148 21.33 -2.60 -58.42
C LEU A 148 20.55 -3.74 -59.09
N THR A 149 19.40 -4.14 -58.53
CA THR A 149 18.56 -5.18 -59.13
C THR A 149 17.87 -4.71 -60.40
N ASP A 150 17.42 -3.46 -60.45
CA ASP A 150 16.74 -2.89 -61.62
C ASP A 150 17.71 -2.73 -62.79
N ASN A 151 18.92 -2.21 -62.53
CA ASN A 151 19.97 -2.12 -63.54
C ASN A 151 20.40 -3.49 -64.08
N LYS A 152 20.48 -4.53 -63.24
CA LYS A 152 20.78 -5.91 -63.69
C LYS A 152 19.66 -6.51 -64.55
N LYS A 153 18.39 -6.22 -64.26
CA LYS A 153 17.26 -6.65 -65.10
C LYS A 153 17.32 -5.97 -66.46
N ILE A 154 17.50 -4.65 -66.49
CA ILE A 154 17.65 -3.86 -67.73
C ILE A 154 18.81 -4.38 -68.59
N LEU A 155 19.95 -4.73 -67.99
CA LEU A 155 21.09 -5.29 -68.73
C LEU A 155 20.83 -6.70 -69.30
N LYS A 156 20.05 -7.53 -68.59
CA LYS A 156 19.66 -8.86 -69.07
C LYS A 156 18.67 -8.78 -70.21
N ASP A 157 17.70 -7.87 -70.13
CA ASP A 157 16.69 -7.67 -71.18
C ASP A 157 17.33 -7.16 -72.47
N LYS A 158 18.29 -6.22 -72.38
CA LYS A 158 19.09 -5.76 -73.53
C LYS A 158 19.93 -6.89 -74.17
N LYS A 159 20.52 -7.79 -73.37
CA LYS A 159 21.29 -8.94 -73.88
C LYS A 159 20.43 -10.04 -74.50
N ASN A 160 19.17 -10.16 -74.11
CA ASN A 160 18.25 -11.15 -74.66
C ASN A 160 17.66 -10.71 -76.01
N HIS A 161 17.49 -9.40 -76.24
CA HIS A 161 17.08 -8.87 -77.55
C HIS A 161 18.21 -8.80 -78.58
N SER A 162 19.49 -8.84 -78.17
CA SER A 162 20.63 -8.80 -79.11
C SER A 162 21.11 -10.18 -79.58
N LYS A 163 20.50 -11.30 -79.15
CA LYS A 163 20.89 -12.64 -79.61
C LYS A 163 20.21 -12.95 -80.96
N PRO A 164 20.97 -13.19 -82.05
CA PRO A 164 20.38 -13.52 -83.34
C PRO A 164 19.66 -14.87 -83.25
N LYS A 165 18.41 -14.92 -83.71
CA LYS A 165 17.65 -16.17 -83.85
C LYS A 165 18.26 -16.99 -84.98
N ILE A 166 19.09 -17.98 -84.63
CA ILE A 166 19.57 -18.98 -85.58
C ILE A 166 18.36 -19.88 -85.90
N LYS A 167 17.82 -19.76 -87.12
CA LYS A 167 16.80 -20.68 -87.64
C LYS A 167 17.51 -21.98 -88.05
N ARG A 168 16.98 -23.10 -87.58
CA ARG A 168 17.32 -24.44 -88.06
C ARG A 168 16.78 -24.67 -89.45
#